data_AF-A0AAD8QIT7-F1
#
_entry.id   AF-A0AAD8QIT7-F1
#
_cell.length_a   1.000
_cell.length_b   1.000
_cell.length_c   1.000
_cell.angle_alpha   90.00
_cell.angle_beta   90.00
_cell.angle_gamma   90.00
#
_symmetry.space_group_name_H-M   'P 1'
#
loop_
_entity.id
_entity.type
_entity.pdbx_description
1 polymer ?
#
loop_
_entity_poly.entity_id
_entity_poly.type
_entity_poly.pdbx_seq_one_letter_code
_entity_poly.pdbx_strand_id
1 'polypeptide(L)'
;MLNQNGAPQNTEDPSARPSIHPPDFQPYTKLCSRSRVLITQPGPSSQSHPPASINQSSSSPHLQASYIHRRPPINLSTTTPRRTGEIEQLCFLGLSVRPSFMSSSVHVRKALHLVSMKANKLQSFVGLRLILVAALAGFLVLFSARTLFSPSTSTTSHLRGGVGDGTSCSKLPSPIAAALVHYATSNVTPQQTAAEIGVSLRVLQSRSPCNFLVFGLGHDSPMWAALNHGGRTVFLEEDATWIASVRSKHPGLESYHVTYDTRLTEADELIALRDHPGCTAQPDLAAATEADCRLALRGLPAAFHETEWDLIMVDAPTGWTPEAPGRMGAIYTAGMAARARRPGDGATDVFVHDVDRTVEDTFSKAFLCDAYLTEQVGRIRHFVIPSHREKPGTPFCPLN
;
A
#
# COMPACT_ATOMS: atom_id res chain seq x y z
N MET A 1 -70.19 23.52 -24.10
CA MET A 1 -70.63 23.53 -25.51
C MET A 1 -69.56 22.83 -26.33
N LEU A 2 -69.96 21.98 -27.29
CA LEU A 2 -69.01 21.26 -28.16
C LEU A 2 -68.46 22.20 -29.25
N ASN A 3 -67.26 21.91 -29.74
CA ASN A 3 -67.07 21.80 -31.19
C ASN A 3 -66.06 20.69 -31.53
N GLN A 4 -66.15 20.15 -32.74
CA GLN A 4 -65.47 18.93 -33.21
C GLN A 4 -64.37 19.25 -34.25
N ASN A 5 -63.84 18.18 -34.87
CA ASN A 5 -62.92 18.13 -36.01
C ASN A 5 -61.42 18.25 -35.65
N GLY A 6 -60.52 17.40 -36.15
CA GLY A 6 -60.70 16.21 -36.99
C GLY A 6 -59.32 15.67 -37.42
N ALA A 7 -59.14 14.35 -37.44
CA ALA A 7 -57.89 13.72 -37.84
C ALA A 7 -57.86 13.41 -39.35
N PRO A 8 -56.67 13.22 -39.93
CA PRO A 8 -56.49 12.26 -41.02
C PRO A 8 -55.66 11.06 -40.56
N GLN A 9 -56.07 9.86 -41.01
CA GLN A 9 -55.31 8.61 -40.87
C GLN A 9 -54.27 8.53 -41.98
N ASN A 10 -53.10 7.93 -41.70
CA ASN A 10 -52.21 7.41 -42.73
C ASN A 10 -52.09 5.89 -42.56
N THR A 11 -52.34 5.15 -43.63
CA THR A 11 -52.30 3.68 -43.69
C THR A 11 -51.67 3.25 -45.02
N GLU A 12 -50.52 2.58 -44.97
CA GLU A 12 -49.80 1.86 -46.05
C GLU A 12 -48.43 1.44 -45.46
N ASP A 13 -47.74 0.34 -45.80
CA ASP A 13 -48.08 -0.98 -46.35
C ASP A 13 -46.84 -1.89 -46.09
N PRO A 14 -46.94 -3.10 -45.47
CA PRO A 14 -45.76 -3.87 -45.06
C PRO A 14 -45.17 -4.75 -46.16
N SER A 15 -44.43 -4.16 -47.12
CA SER A 15 -43.72 -4.92 -48.17
C SER A 15 -42.43 -4.25 -48.69
N ALA A 16 -41.30 -4.44 -48.00
CA ALA A 16 -39.97 -4.18 -48.55
C ALA A 16 -38.89 -5.06 -47.87
N ARG A 17 -38.35 -6.04 -48.60
CA ARG A 17 -37.25 -6.93 -48.15
C ARG A 17 -35.95 -6.54 -48.85
N PRO A 18 -34.88 -6.13 -48.14
CA PRO A 18 -33.56 -5.95 -48.74
C PRO A 18 -32.91 -7.29 -49.12
N SER A 19 -32.35 -7.38 -50.33
CA SER A 19 -31.61 -8.56 -50.78
C SER A 19 -30.14 -8.47 -50.36
N ILE A 20 -29.59 -9.55 -49.80
CA ILE A 20 -28.19 -9.65 -49.39
C ILE A 20 -27.39 -10.36 -50.48
N HIS A 21 -26.36 -9.68 -51.03
CA HIS A 21 -25.34 -10.31 -51.87
C HIS A 21 -24.09 -10.63 -51.03
N PRO A 22 -23.49 -11.82 -51.17
CA PRO A 22 -22.23 -12.16 -50.51
C PRO A 22 -21.02 -11.57 -51.28
N PRO A 23 -19.96 -11.11 -50.61
CA PRO A 23 -18.70 -10.75 -51.26
C PRO A 23 -17.83 -11.97 -51.58
N ASP A 24 -17.07 -11.88 -52.67
CA ASP A 24 -16.21 -12.95 -53.18
C ASP A 24 -15.05 -13.34 -52.24
N PHE A 25 -14.76 -14.64 -52.16
CA PHE A 25 -13.57 -15.18 -51.51
C PHE A 25 -12.34 -15.12 -52.44
N GLN A 26 -11.31 -14.36 -52.06
CA GLN A 26 -9.95 -14.51 -52.60
C GLN A 26 -9.01 -15.13 -51.55
N PRO A 27 -8.25 -16.20 -51.87
CA PRO A 27 -7.34 -16.84 -50.93
C PRO A 27 -5.98 -16.12 -50.87
N TYR A 28 -5.81 -15.18 -49.94
CA TYR A 28 -4.50 -14.63 -49.62
C TYR A 28 -3.72 -15.53 -48.64
N THR A 29 -2.79 -16.32 -49.19
CA THR A 29 -1.77 -17.00 -48.42
C THR A 29 -0.78 -15.98 -47.83
N LYS A 30 -0.74 -15.84 -46.49
CA LYS A 30 0.33 -15.11 -45.80
C LYS A 30 1.26 -16.09 -45.09
N LEU A 31 2.50 -16.18 -45.58
CA LEU A 31 3.57 -16.91 -44.90
C LEU A 31 3.94 -16.21 -43.59
N CYS A 32 3.99 -16.97 -42.48
CA CYS A 32 4.67 -16.52 -41.27
C CYS A 32 6.20 -16.48 -41.52
N SER A 33 6.74 -15.29 -41.76
CA SER A 33 8.20 -15.10 -41.84
C SER A 33 8.86 -15.32 -40.47
N ARG A 34 9.87 -16.18 -40.42
CA ARG A 34 10.70 -16.39 -39.22
C ARG A 34 11.84 -15.36 -39.19
N SER A 35 11.65 -14.26 -38.48
CA SER A 35 12.76 -13.35 -38.16
C SER A 35 13.69 -13.97 -37.11
N ARG A 36 14.86 -14.46 -37.53
CA ARG A 36 15.99 -14.71 -36.61
C ARG A 36 16.51 -13.36 -36.11
N VAL A 37 16.46 -13.13 -34.80
CA VAL A 37 17.22 -12.04 -34.17
C VAL A 37 18.67 -12.51 -34.03
N LEU A 38 19.59 -11.92 -34.81
CA LEU A 38 21.01 -11.98 -34.49
C LEU A 38 21.30 -10.99 -33.36
N ILE A 39 21.96 -11.47 -32.30
CA ILE A 39 22.47 -10.61 -31.24
C ILE A 39 23.86 -10.12 -31.68
N THR A 40 23.96 -8.85 -32.06
CA THR A 40 25.23 -8.15 -32.27
C THR A 40 25.58 -7.32 -31.05
N GLN A 41 26.74 -7.57 -30.44
CA GLN A 41 27.23 -6.73 -29.33
C GLN A 41 27.72 -5.36 -29.83
N PRO A 42 27.49 -4.27 -29.10
CA PRO A 42 28.06 -2.96 -29.43
C PRO A 42 29.54 -2.89 -29.01
N GLY A 43 30.41 -2.48 -29.95
CA GLY A 43 31.79 -2.08 -29.65
C GLY A 43 31.87 -0.65 -29.08
N PRO A 44 33.01 -0.25 -28.51
CA PRO A 44 33.15 1.04 -27.83
C PRO A 44 33.33 2.20 -28.83
N SER A 45 32.52 3.25 -28.69
CA SER A 45 32.70 4.52 -29.42
C SER A 45 33.25 5.62 -28.51
N SER A 46 34.18 6.39 -29.05
CA SER A 46 35.06 7.35 -28.35
C SER A 46 34.40 8.65 -27.87
N GLN A 47 35.05 9.28 -26.90
CA GLN A 47 34.75 10.62 -26.39
C GLN A 47 34.85 11.71 -27.47
N SER A 48 34.02 12.75 -27.36
CA SER A 48 34.17 14.02 -28.09
C SER A 48 33.79 15.21 -27.20
N HIS A 49 34.75 16.08 -26.91
CA HIS A 49 34.52 17.37 -26.23
C HIS A 49 33.88 18.42 -27.16
N PRO A 50 33.09 19.35 -26.61
CA PRO A 50 32.94 20.70 -27.15
C PRO A 50 33.76 21.73 -26.34
N PRO A 51 34.10 22.91 -26.92
CA PRO A 51 35.10 23.83 -26.39
C PRO A 51 34.56 24.90 -25.43
N ALA A 52 35.46 25.59 -24.73
CA ALA A 52 35.18 26.73 -23.87
C ALA A 52 35.60 28.07 -24.51
N SER A 53 34.81 29.13 -24.30
CA SER A 53 35.18 30.58 -24.24
C SER A 53 33.94 31.47 -24.42
N ILE A 54 33.84 32.74 -23.97
CA ILE A 54 34.53 33.56 -22.95
C ILE A 54 33.57 34.72 -22.56
N ASN A 55 33.64 35.18 -21.31
CA ASN A 55 33.19 36.47 -20.72
C ASN A 55 32.15 37.37 -21.42
N GLN A 56 31.23 37.90 -20.61
CA GLN A 56 31.16 39.35 -20.40
C GLN A 56 30.73 39.70 -18.97
N SER A 57 31.30 40.78 -18.42
CA SER A 57 31.12 41.22 -17.03
C SER A 57 30.95 42.73 -16.95
N SER A 58 29.91 43.20 -16.28
CA SER A 58 29.69 44.61 -15.91
C SER A 58 28.85 44.64 -14.62
N SER A 59 29.46 44.79 -13.45
CA SER A 59 29.78 46.08 -12.80
C SER A 59 28.54 46.82 -12.26
N SER A 60 28.33 46.71 -10.95
CA SER A 60 27.51 47.63 -10.13
C SER A 60 28.17 49.03 -10.06
N PRO A 61 27.50 50.10 -9.55
CA PRO A 61 27.75 50.43 -8.13
C PRO A 61 26.67 51.22 -7.35
N HIS A 62 26.91 51.32 -6.03
CA HIS A 62 26.57 52.42 -5.08
C HIS A 62 25.11 52.57 -4.54
N LEU A 63 24.87 52.30 -3.25
CA LEU A 63 24.98 53.15 -2.02
C LEU A 63 23.60 53.79 -1.68
N GLN A 64 23.19 54.02 -0.42
CA GLN A 64 23.95 54.38 0.79
C GLN A 64 23.15 54.06 2.09
N ALA A 65 23.87 53.78 3.21
CA ALA A 65 23.65 54.27 4.61
C ALA A 65 22.26 54.22 5.32
N SER A 66 22.12 54.10 6.65
CA SER A 66 22.99 53.80 7.80
C SER A 66 22.12 53.73 9.07
N TYR A 67 22.43 52.90 10.09
CA TYR A 67 22.69 53.37 11.48
C TYR A 67 23.24 52.29 12.41
N ILE A 68 23.74 52.73 13.58
CA ILE A 68 24.61 51.99 14.50
C ILE A 68 23.99 51.92 15.90
N HIS A 69 24.15 50.79 16.61
CA HIS A 69 24.46 50.81 18.05
C HIS A 69 25.27 49.57 18.49
N ARG A 70 26.19 49.73 19.45
CA ARG A 70 27.10 48.69 19.95
C ARG A 70 26.95 48.48 21.47
N ARG A 71 26.96 47.19 21.89
CA ARG A 71 27.56 46.63 23.14
C ARG A 71 26.91 47.10 24.48
N PRO A 72 27.08 46.39 25.63
CA PRO A 72 28.23 45.56 26.06
C PRO A 72 27.91 44.13 26.61
N PRO A 73 28.95 43.32 26.93
CA PRO A 73 28.79 42.00 27.56
C PRO A 73 28.80 42.09 29.11
N ILE A 74 28.29 41.04 29.77
CA ILE A 74 28.31 40.90 31.23
C ILE A 74 29.25 39.74 31.63
N ASN A 75 30.23 40.05 32.49
CA ASN A 75 30.96 39.07 33.30
C ASN A 75 30.16 38.77 34.58
N LEU A 76 30.25 37.55 35.09
CA LEU A 76 30.15 37.30 36.52
C LEU A 76 31.15 36.21 36.93
N SER A 77 31.74 36.37 38.11
CA SER A 77 32.95 35.65 38.54
C SER A 77 32.78 34.98 39.91
N THR A 78 33.47 33.86 40.12
CA THR A 78 33.72 33.18 41.42
C THR A 78 32.47 32.61 42.13
N THR A 79 32.50 31.49 42.89
CA THR A 79 33.59 30.96 43.74
C THR A 79 33.48 29.43 43.92
N THR A 80 34.61 28.72 44.05
CA THR A 80 34.69 27.30 44.49
C THR A 80 34.75 27.16 46.01
N PRO A 81 34.56 25.94 46.57
CA PRO A 81 35.70 25.38 47.33
C PRO A 81 36.02 23.90 47.03
N ARG A 82 37.28 23.51 47.29
CA ARG A 82 37.78 22.13 47.30
C ARG A 82 37.63 21.46 48.69
N ARG A 83 37.48 20.13 48.70
CA ARG A 83 38.20 19.16 49.58
C ARG A 83 38.48 17.92 48.71
N THR A 84 39.65 17.29 48.57
CA THR A 84 40.85 16.99 49.40
C THR A 84 40.69 15.85 50.41
N GLY A 85 41.48 14.78 50.20
CA GLY A 85 41.79 13.71 51.17
C GLY A 85 40.70 12.63 51.34
N GLU A 86 41.02 11.38 51.66
CA GLU A 86 42.32 10.72 51.86
C GLU A 86 42.19 9.20 51.65
N ILE A 87 43.29 8.53 51.31
CA ILE A 87 43.45 7.08 51.42
C ILE A 87 44.44 6.86 52.57
N GLU A 88 44.11 6.06 53.57
CA GLU A 88 45.08 5.20 54.25
C GLU A 88 44.41 3.96 54.86
N GLN A 89 45.14 2.85 54.79
CA GLN A 89 44.91 1.64 55.57
C GLN A 89 45.65 1.77 56.90
N LEU A 90 45.25 1.03 57.94
CA LEU A 90 46.22 0.61 58.95
C LEU A 90 45.92 -0.80 59.46
N CYS A 91 46.96 -1.62 59.46
CA CYS A 91 46.99 -3.02 59.91
C CYS A 91 46.97 -3.15 61.43
N PHE A 92 46.90 -4.39 61.93
CA PHE A 92 47.70 -5.05 62.99
C PHE A 92 46.88 -6.26 63.52
N LEU A 93 47.42 -7.39 63.99
CA LEU A 93 48.56 -8.24 63.57
C LEU A 93 48.49 -9.58 64.37
N GLY A 94 48.89 -10.70 63.77
CA GLY A 94 49.29 -11.95 64.45
C GLY A 94 48.20 -12.97 64.83
N LEU A 95 48.48 -14.26 65.04
CA LEU A 95 49.57 -15.16 64.62
C LEU A 95 49.29 -16.56 65.25
N SER A 96 49.26 -17.61 64.42
CA SER A 96 49.59 -19.03 64.73
C SER A 96 48.80 -19.85 65.78
N VAL A 97 48.47 -21.10 65.43
CA VAL A 97 48.96 -22.37 66.07
C VAL A 97 48.11 -23.59 65.59
N ARG A 98 48.80 -24.65 65.14
CA ARG A 98 48.36 -26.08 65.12
C ARG A 98 49.10 -26.77 66.29
N PRO A 99 48.61 -27.85 66.96
CA PRO A 99 48.27 -29.12 66.27
C PRO A 99 47.30 -30.13 67.00
N SER A 100 47.20 -31.34 66.46
CA SER A 100 47.07 -32.66 67.15
C SER A 100 45.71 -33.27 67.57
N PHE A 101 45.29 -34.28 66.76
CA PHE A 101 45.06 -35.71 67.10
C PHE A 101 43.82 -36.26 67.88
N MET A 102 43.40 -37.47 67.45
CA MET A 102 42.49 -38.48 68.06
C MET A 102 40.97 -38.18 68.08
N SER A 103 40.14 -38.80 67.22
CA SER A 103 39.39 -40.08 67.43
C SER A 103 37.87 -39.81 67.64
N SER A 104 36.85 -40.61 67.25
CA SER A 104 36.76 -41.93 66.59
C SER A 104 35.48 -42.06 65.70
N SER A 105 35.43 -43.12 64.89
CA SER A 105 34.26 -43.90 64.37
C SER A 105 32.82 -43.38 64.47
N VAL A 106 32.10 -43.30 63.34
CA VAL A 106 30.95 -44.19 62.99
C VAL A 106 30.79 -44.27 61.45
N HIS A 107 30.47 -45.47 60.98
CA HIS A 107 30.36 -45.95 59.61
C HIS A 107 29.50 -45.16 58.61
N VAL A 108 30.09 -44.91 57.43
CA VAL A 108 29.65 -45.45 56.11
C VAL A 108 28.14 -45.77 55.97
N ARG A 109 27.37 -44.86 55.35
CA ARG A 109 26.14 -45.15 54.58
C ARG A 109 25.58 -43.93 53.81
N LYS A 110 26.41 -43.21 53.04
CA LYS A 110 25.93 -42.08 52.19
C LYS A 110 26.75 -41.78 50.92
N ALA A 111 27.45 -42.78 50.37
CA ALA A 111 28.37 -42.62 49.24
C ALA A 111 28.03 -43.48 48.00
N LEU A 112 26.74 -43.73 47.73
CA LEU A 112 26.31 -44.57 46.59
C LEU A 112 25.17 -43.95 45.73
N HIS A 113 24.74 -42.72 46.03
CA HIS A 113 23.62 -42.07 45.32
C HIS A 113 24.02 -40.92 44.38
N LEU A 114 25.31 -40.56 44.29
CA LEU A 114 25.77 -39.38 43.53
C LEU A 114 26.47 -39.69 42.20
N VAL A 115 26.75 -40.96 41.89
CA VAL A 115 27.35 -41.37 40.59
C VAL A 115 26.28 -41.75 39.56
N SER A 116 25.12 -42.24 40.00
CA SER A 116 24.04 -42.70 39.11
C SER A 116 23.39 -41.56 38.29
N MET A 117 23.29 -40.34 38.84
CA MET A 117 22.58 -39.23 38.17
C MET A 117 23.34 -38.57 36.99
N LYS A 118 24.61 -38.92 36.73
CA LYS A 118 25.36 -38.39 35.56
C LYS A 118 25.25 -39.24 34.29
N ALA A 119 24.87 -40.52 34.39
CA ALA A 119 24.73 -41.40 33.22
C ALA A 119 23.45 -41.08 32.41
N ASN A 120 22.30 -40.96 33.07
CA ASN A 120 21.00 -40.83 32.40
C ASN A 120 20.85 -39.53 31.59
N LYS A 121 21.53 -38.44 31.99
CA LYS A 121 21.43 -37.15 31.31
C LYS A 121 22.21 -37.09 29.99
N LEU A 122 23.26 -37.92 29.84
CA LEU A 122 24.03 -37.98 28.59
C LEU A 122 23.38 -38.92 27.56
N GLN A 123 22.80 -40.04 28.00
CA GLN A 123 22.02 -40.92 27.12
C GLN A 123 20.78 -40.22 26.53
N SER A 124 20.12 -39.36 27.30
CA SER A 124 18.96 -38.58 26.84
C SER A 124 19.29 -37.65 25.65
N PHE A 125 20.44 -36.96 25.68
CA PHE A 125 20.84 -36.06 24.59
C PHE A 125 21.23 -36.78 23.29
N VAL A 126 21.84 -37.97 23.38
CA VAL A 126 22.17 -38.78 22.20
C VAL A 126 20.90 -39.38 21.59
N GLY A 127 19.98 -39.89 22.41
CA GLY A 127 18.68 -40.41 21.96
C GLY A 127 17.86 -39.35 21.22
N LEU A 128 17.73 -38.14 21.77
CA LEU A 128 16.97 -37.06 21.14
C LEU A 128 17.55 -36.64 19.79
N ARG A 129 18.89 -36.58 19.64
CA ARG A 129 19.55 -36.27 18.36
C ARG A 129 19.33 -37.36 17.32
N LEU A 130 19.39 -38.64 17.71
CA LEU A 130 19.10 -39.76 16.80
C LEU A 130 17.63 -39.76 16.36
N ILE A 131 16.68 -39.45 17.26
CA ILE A 131 15.25 -39.31 16.92
C ILE A 131 15.03 -38.16 15.92
N LEU A 132 15.68 -37.01 16.11
CA LEU A 132 15.57 -35.88 15.17
C LEU A 132 16.13 -36.21 13.78
N VAL A 133 17.29 -36.89 13.71
CA VAL A 133 17.87 -37.33 12.42
C VAL A 133 17.00 -38.38 11.74
N ALA A 134 16.46 -39.34 12.50
CA ALA A 134 15.54 -40.35 11.97
C ALA A 134 14.22 -39.73 11.47
N ALA A 135 13.67 -38.74 12.18
CA ALA A 135 12.48 -38.02 11.75
C ALA A 135 12.72 -37.21 10.46
N LEU A 136 13.87 -36.53 10.34
CA LEU A 136 14.24 -35.79 9.14
C LEU A 136 14.46 -36.72 7.93
N ALA A 137 15.13 -37.86 8.13
CA ALA A 137 15.32 -38.88 7.10
C ALA A 137 13.97 -39.50 6.67
N GLY A 138 13.09 -39.83 7.62
CA GLY A 138 11.73 -40.32 7.33
C GLY A 138 10.89 -39.32 6.55
N PHE A 139 10.98 -38.03 6.87
CA PHE A 139 10.32 -36.96 6.13
C PHE A 139 10.81 -36.86 4.68
N LEU A 140 12.13 -36.94 4.45
CA LEU A 140 12.72 -36.94 3.11
C LEU A 140 12.32 -38.16 2.27
N VAL A 141 12.22 -39.34 2.89
CA VAL A 141 11.72 -40.57 2.23
C VAL A 141 10.23 -40.45 1.89
N LEU A 142 9.40 -39.92 2.78
CA LEU A 142 7.98 -39.68 2.50
C LEU A 142 7.75 -38.62 1.41
N PHE A 143 8.58 -37.57 1.37
CA PHE A 143 8.51 -36.53 0.35
C PHE A 143 8.89 -37.07 -1.04
N SER A 144 9.97 -37.86 -1.12
CA SER A 144 10.40 -38.50 -2.38
C SER A 144 9.49 -39.66 -2.83
N ALA A 145 8.82 -40.36 -1.91
CA ALA A 145 7.77 -41.32 -2.28
C ALA A 145 6.54 -40.63 -2.90
N ARG A 146 6.18 -39.43 -2.42
CA ARG A 146 5.04 -38.66 -2.97
C ARG A 146 5.30 -38.07 -4.37
N THR A 147 6.55 -37.79 -4.73
CA THR A 147 6.87 -37.33 -6.10
C THR A 147 6.91 -38.46 -7.13
N LEU A 148 6.95 -39.72 -6.69
CA LEU A 148 6.97 -40.91 -7.57
C LEU A 148 5.60 -41.59 -7.76
N PHE A 149 4.64 -41.33 -6.88
CA PHE A 149 3.30 -41.97 -6.91
C PHE A 149 2.15 -40.95 -6.86
N SER A 150 2.05 -40.11 -7.89
CA SER A 150 0.83 -39.36 -8.23
C SER A 150 0.13 -40.02 -9.42
N PRO A 151 -0.90 -40.86 -9.21
CA PRO A 151 -1.68 -41.42 -10.32
C PRO A 151 -2.56 -40.34 -10.95
N SER A 152 -2.26 -39.96 -12.19
CA SER A 152 -3.07 -39.01 -12.95
C SER A 152 -4.35 -39.68 -13.47
N THR A 153 -5.39 -39.77 -12.64
CA THR A 153 -6.75 -40.15 -13.10
C THR A 153 -7.41 -38.99 -13.85
N SER A 154 -7.21 -38.95 -15.17
CA SER A 154 -7.87 -38.00 -16.07
C SER A 154 -9.30 -38.44 -16.38
N THR A 155 -10.26 -38.02 -15.56
CA THR A 155 -11.70 -38.23 -15.83
C THR A 155 -12.18 -37.26 -16.91
N THR A 156 -12.36 -37.73 -18.14
CA THR A 156 -12.92 -36.93 -19.25
C THR A 156 -14.45 -36.82 -19.15
N SER A 157 -14.95 -35.70 -18.63
CA SER A 157 -16.36 -35.32 -18.76
C SER A 157 -16.61 -34.64 -20.11
N HIS A 158 -17.21 -35.36 -21.05
CA HIS A 158 -17.69 -34.78 -22.30
C HIS A 158 -18.94 -33.91 -22.06
N LEU A 159 -18.81 -32.61 -22.28
CA LEU A 159 -19.95 -31.72 -22.54
C LEU A 159 -19.81 -31.13 -23.94
N ARG A 160 -20.83 -31.34 -24.77
CA ARG A 160 -20.96 -30.78 -26.12
C ARG A 160 -21.81 -29.50 -26.06
N GLY A 161 -21.44 -28.49 -26.85
CA GLY A 161 -22.37 -27.45 -27.32
C GLY A 161 -21.93 -26.02 -27.06
N GLY A 162 -21.36 -25.36 -28.07
CA GLY A 162 -21.01 -23.94 -28.04
C GLY A 162 -20.09 -23.59 -29.21
N VAL A 163 -20.61 -22.88 -30.22
CA VAL A 163 -19.87 -22.59 -31.46
C VAL A 163 -19.11 -21.27 -31.32
N GLY A 164 -17.77 -21.37 -31.38
CA GLY A 164 -16.85 -20.39 -31.96
C GLY A 164 -16.99 -18.91 -31.60
N ASP A 165 -16.14 -18.46 -30.68
CA ASP A 165 -15.21 -17.38 -31.01
C ASP A 165 -13.77 -17.89 -30.81
N GLY A 166 -12.81 -17.29 -31.51
CA GLY A 166 -11.45 -17.79 -31.62
C GLY A 166 -10.75 -17.93 -30.27
N THR A 167 -10.23 -19.13 -29.97
CA THR A 167 -9.36 -19.38 -28.81
C THR A 167 -8.02 -18.67 -28.97
N SER A 168 -8.05 -17.35 -28.74
CA SER A 168 -6.89 -16.50 -28.56
C SER A 168 -5.98 -17.13 -27.50
N CYS A 169 -4.68 -17.11 -27.77
CA CYS A 169 -3.69 -17.82 -26.98
C CYS A 169 -3.78 -17.40 -25.50
N SER A 170 -4.10 -18.35 -24.62
CA SER A 170 -4.37 -18.17 -23.18
C SER A 170 -3.09 -17.86 -22.38
N LYS A 171 -2.39 -16.81 -22.77
CA LYS A 171 -1.21 -16.29 -22.07
C LYS A 171 -1.68 -15.50 -20.87
N LEU A 172 -1.02 -15.72 -19.73
CA LEU A 172 -1.21 -14.89 -18.55
C LEU A 172 -0.97 -13.41 -18.92
N PRO A 173 -1.89 -12.48 -18.60
CA PRO A 173 -1.72 -11.08 -18.96
C PRO A 173 -0.42 -10.50 -18.39
N SER A 174 0.28 -9.69 -19.20
CA SER A 174 1.62 -9.20 -18.86
C SER A 174 1.72 -8.48 -17.50
N PRO A 175 0.74 -7.66 -17.05
CA PRO A 175 0.79 -7.06 -15.71
C PRO A 175 0.75 -8.10 -14.60
N ILE A 176 -0.10 -9.13 -14.73
CA ILE A 176 -0.21 -10.22 -13.74
C ILE A 176 1.06 -11.07 -13.74
N ALA A 177 1.58 -11.42 -14.92
CA ALA A 177 2.85 -12.15 -15.04
C ALA A 177 4.03 -11.39 -14.40
N ALA A 178 4.11 -10.08 -14.64
CA ALA A 178 5.13 -9.22 -14.04
C ALA A 178 4.99 -9.13 -12.51
N ALA A 179 3.77 -8.96 -11.99
CA ALA A 179 3.52 -8.95 -10.55
C ALA A 179 3.87 -10.29 -9.89
N LEU A 180 3.48 -11.43 -10.48
CA LEU A 180 3.83 -12.76 -9.95
C LEU A 180 5.35 -12.96 -9.88
N VAL A 181 6.09 -12.62 -10.94
CA VAL A 181 7.57 -12.71 -10.93
C VAL A 181 8.17 -11.76 -9.90
N HIS A 182 7.66 -10.53 -9.81
CA HIS A 182 8.12 -9.55 -8.83
C HIS A 182 7.98 -10.06 -7.39
N TYR A 183 6.79 -10.46 -6.97
CA TYR A 183 6.57 -10.92 -5.58
C TYR A 183 7.16 -12.30 -5.29
N ALA A 184 7.28 -13.19 -6.29
CA ALA A 184 7.94 -14.49 -6.09
C ALA A 184 9.48 -14.40 -5.97
N THR A 185 10.08 -13.26 -6.36
CA THR A 185 11.55 -13.06 -6.33
C THR A 185 12.01 -11.89 -5.45
N SER A 186 11.08 -11.08 -4.95
CA SER A 186 11.34 -9.95 -4.06
C SER A 186 11.45 -10.41 -2.60
N ASN A 187 12.43 -9.88 -1.88
CA ASN A 187 12.51 -10.00 -0.41
C ASN A 187 11.73 -8.88 0.32
N VAL A 188 11.04 -8.01 -0.43
CA VAL A 188 10.25 -6.90 0.12
C VAL A 188 8.78 -7.29 0.13
N THR A 189 8.20 -7.39 1.33
CA THR A 189 6.77 -7.63 1.54
C THR A 189 5.97 -6.33 1.44
N PRO A 190 4.72 -6.36 0.92
CA PRO A 190 3.73 -5.31 1.15
C PRO A 190 3.59 -4.94 2.64
N GLN A 191 3.17 -3.70 2.93
CA GLN A 191 2.95 -3.24 4.31
C GLN A 191 1.71 -3.88 4.94
N GLN A 192 0.70 -4.20 4.11
CA GLN A 192 -0.52 -4.87 4.52
C GLN A 192 -0.33 -6.39 4.60
N THR A 193 -0.91 -7.02 5.63
CA THR A 193 -0.93 -8.47 5.79
C THR A 193 -1.87 -9.13 4.77
N ALA A 194 -1.72 -10.44 4.55
CA ALA A 194 -2.62 -11.19 3.67
C ALA A 194 -4.10 -11.15 4.12
N ALA A 195 -4.38 -10.93 5.41
CA ALA A 195 -5.73 -10.77 5.93
C ALA A 195 -6.32 -9.40 5.58
N GLU A 196 -5.53 -8.32 5.73
CA GLU A 196 -5.90 -6.95 5.34
C GLU A 196 -6.10 -6.84 3.82
N ILE A 197 -5.13 -7.31 3.01
CA ILE A 197 -5.24 -7.39 1.55
C ILE A 197 -6.46 -8.21 1.13
N GLY A 198 -6.78 -9.26 1.90
CA GLY A 198 -7.92 -10.14 1.69
C GLY A 198 -9.27 -9.41 1.72
N VAL A 199 -9.39 -8.26 2.37
CA VAL A 199 -10.61 -7.43 2.38
C VAL A 199 -10.84 -6.82 0.99
N SER A 200 -9.89 -6.00 0.52
CA SER A 200 -9.97 -5.36 -0.80
C SER A 200 -9.96 -6.37 -1.96
N LEU A 201 -9.29 -7.51 -1.80
CA LEU A 201 -9.29 -8.60 -2.78
C LEU A 201 -10.70 -9.15 -3.05
N ARG A 202 -11.53 -9.38 -2.01
CA ARG A 202 -12.89 -9.89 -2.19
C ARG A 202 -13.78 -8.94 -3.00
N VAL A 203 -13.59 -7.63 -2.80
CA VAL A 203 -14.29 -6.60 -3.57
C VAL A 203 -13.76 -6.53 -5.00
N LEU A 204 -12.44 -6.51 -5.20
CA LEU A 204 -11.84 -6.54 -6.53
C LEU A 204 -12.25 -7.78 -7.34
N GLN A 205 -12.38 -8.95 -6.72
CA GLN A 205 -12.86 -10.17 -7.36
C GLN A 205 -14.30 -10.08 -7.91
N SER A 206 -15.14 -9.20 -7.38
CA SER A 206 -16.52 -9.00 -7.83
C SER A 206 -16.73 -7.74 -8.66
N ARG A 207 -15.85 -6.73 -8.53
CA ARG A 207 -15.96 -5.41 -9.17
C ARG A 207 -15.01 -5.23 -10.36
N SER A 208 -13.87 -5.92 -10.40
CA SER A 208 -12.87 -5.77 -11.47
C SER A 208 -13.36 -6.35 -12.81
N PRO A 209 -13.07 -5.72 -13.96
CA PRO A 209 -12.30 -4.48 -14.15
C PRO A 209 -13.08 -3.21 -13.74
N CYS A 210 -12.46 -2.35 -12.94
CA CYS A 210 -13.08 -1.12 -12.43
C CYS A 210 -12.12 0.09 -12.43
N ASN A 211 -12.62 1.27 -12.07
CA ASN A 211 -11.78 2.43 -11.77
C ASN A 211 -11.34 2.38 -10.30
N PHE A 212 -10.05 2.16 -10.04
CA PHE A 212 -9.48 2.04 -8.71
C PHE A 212 -8.50 3.20 -8.43
N LEU A 213 -8.84 4.05 -7.47
CA LEU A 213 -7.94 5.08 -6.96
C LEU A 213 -7.16 4.56 -5.76
N VAL A 214 -5.87 4.88 -5.67
CA VAL A 214 -5.04 4.63 -4.51
C VAL A 214 -4.33 5.93 -4.12
N PHE A 215 -4.59 6.43 -2.91
CA PHE A 215 -3.66 7.39 -2.28
C PHE A 215 -2.51 6.54 -1.74
N GLY A 216 -1.31 6.76 -2.28
CA GLY A 216 -0.07 6.05 -1.98
C GLY A 216 0.47 5.29 -3.18
N LEU A 217 1.79 5.33 -3.37
CA LEU A 217 2.52 4.49 -4.31
C LEU A 217 3.55 3.67 -3.52
N GLY A 218 3.59 2.36 -3.72
CA GLY A 218 4.33 1.48 -2.82
C GLY A 218 4.73 0.14 -3.42
N HIS A 219 5.21 -0.73 -2.54
CA HIS A 219 5.61 -2.10 -2.90
C HIS A 219 4.42 -3.00 -3.25
N ASP A 220 3.20 -2.57 -2.94
CA ASP A 220 1.91 -3.20 -3.21
C ASP A 220 1.24 -2.70 -4.50
N SER A 221 1.64 -1.54 -5.04
CA SER A 221 1.06 -0.98 -6.27
C SER A 221 1.08 -1.93 -7.49
N PRO A 222 2.14 -2.72 -7.75
CA PRO A 222 2.12 -3.75 -8.78
C PRO A 222 1.05 -4.83 -8.54
N MET A 223 0.78 -5.21 -7.30
CA MET A 223 -0.30 -6.12 -6.92
C MET A 223 -1.66 -5.46 -7.18
N TRP A 224 -1.89 -4.23 -6.74
CA TRP A 224 -3.18 -3.53 -6.95
C TRP A 224 -3.52 -3.36 -8.43
N ALA A 225 -2.54 -3.02 -9.27
CA ALA A 225 -2.72 -2.95 -10.73
C ALA A 225 -2.94 -4.33 -11.38
N ALA A 226 -2.36 -5.41 -10.84
CA ALA A 226 -2.57 -6.78 -11.33
C ALA A 226 -3.91 -7.39 -10.88
N LEU A 227 -4.38 -7.08 -9.67
CA LEU A 227 -5.68 -7.52 -9.15
C LEU A 227 -6.83 -6.82 -9.88
N ASN A 228 -6.65 -5.56 -10.29
CA ASN A 228 -7.60 -4.84 -11.14
C ASN A 228 -7.32 -5.00 -12.64
N HIS A 229 -6.92 -6.19 -13.10
CA HIS A 229 -6.50 -6.38 -14.48
C HIS A 229 -7.64 -6.09 -15.49
N GLY A 230 -7.36 -5.21 -16.45
CA GLY A 230 -8.32 -4.74 -17.46
C GLY A 230 -9.09 -3.49 -17.03
N GLY A 231 -9.03 -3.13 -15.74
CA GLY A 231 -9.49 -1.84 -15.22
C GLY A 231 -8.41 -0.77 -15.28
N ARG A 232 -8.70 0.39 -14.71
CA ARG A 232 -7.75 1.49 -14.53
C ARG A 232 -7.41 1.64 -13.06
N THR A 233 -6.13 1.59 -12.72
CA THR A 233 -5.65 1.84 -11.35
C THR A 233 -4.71 3.04 -11.35
N VAL A 234 -5.04 4.07 -10.55
CA VAL A 234 -4.29 5.33 -10.46
C VAL A 234 -3.77 5.54 -9.05
N PHE A 235 -2.49 5.92 -8.93
CA PHE A 235 -1.81 6.14 -7.65
C PHE A 235 -1.48 7.64 -7.44
N LEU A 236 -1.81 8.19 -6.28
CA LEU A 236 -1.52 9.59 -5.89
C LEU A 236 -0.49 9.61 -4.75
N GLU A 237 0.66 10.24 -4.95
CA GLU A 237 1.84 10.07 -4.08
C GLU A 237 2.51 11.41 -3.73
N GLU A 238 2.97 11.56 -2.49
CA GLU A 238 3.64 12.79 -1.99
C GLU A 238 5.09 12.97 -2.44
N ASP A 239 5.84 11.90 -2.73
CA ASP A 239 7.26 12.01 -3.09
C ASP A 239 7.49 11.82 -4.60
N ALA A 240 7.75 12.92 -5.31
CA ALA A 240 8.08 12.91 -6.74
C ALA A 240 9.32 12.07 -7.09
N THR A 241 10.29 11.94 -6.18
CA THR A 241 11.49 11.11 -6.36
C THR A 241 11.17 9.63 -6.18
N TRP A 242 10.28 9.30 -5.24
CA TRP A 242 9.74 7.96 -5.06
C TRP A 242 8.91 7.52 -6.28
N ILE A 243 8.07 8.40 -6.83
CA ILE A 243 7.35 8.17 -8.10
C ILE A 243 8.31 7.78 -9.23
N ALA A 244 9.41 8.53 -9.39
CA ALA A 244 10.42 8.22 -10.40
C ALA A 244 11.11 6.87 -10.14
N SER A 245 11.46 6.57 -8.89
CA SER A 245 12.05 5.30 -8.47
C SER A 245 11.14 4.10 -8.77
N VAL A 246 9.86 4.17 -8.41
CA VAL A 246 8.88 3.10 -8.65
C VAL A 246 8.61 2.93 -10.14
N ARG A 247 8.38 4.02 -10.89
CA ARG A 247 8.16 3.96 -12.35
C ARG A 247 9.33 3.39 -13.14
N SER A 248 10.56 3.59 -12.68
CA SER A 248 11.74 2.97 -13.31
C SER A 248 11.73 1.43 -13.27
N LYS A 249 11.06 0.85 -12.26
CA LYS A 249 10.90 -0.60 -12.05
C LYS A 249 9.57 -1.12 -12.61
N HIS A 250 8.52 -0.29 -12.55
CA HIS A 250 7.15 -0.63 -12.91
C HIS A 250 6.57 0.46 -13.84
N PRO A 251 7.02 0.54 -15.10
CA PRO A 251 6.65 1.64 -16.01
C PRO A 251 5.17 1.64 -16.43
N GLY A 252 4.43 0.56 -16.16
CA GLY A 252 2.99 0.46 -16.40
C GLY A 252 2.10 1.03 -15.29
N LEU A 253 2.66 1.60 -14.21
CA LEU A 253 1.86 2.21 -13.15
C LEU A 253 1.53 3.68 -13.49
N GLU A 254 0.23 3.98 -13.54
CA GLU A 254 -0.29 5.34 -13.68
C GLU A 254 -0.25 6.04 -12.32
N SER A 255 0.75 6.90 -12.09
CA SER A 255 0.90 7.65 -10.85
C SER A 255 1.06 9.16 -11.04
N TYR A 256 0.63 9.94 -10.06
CA TYR A 256 0.72 11.41 -10.07
C TYR A 256 1.25 11.92 -8.74
N HIS A 257 2.07 12.97 -8.81
CA HIS A 257 2.51 13.69 -7.64
C HIS A 257 1.38 14.59 -7.15
N VAL A 258 1.11 14.55 -5.84
CA VAL A 258 0.14 15.41 -5.18
C VAL A 258 0.76 16.05 -3.93
N THR A 259 0.38 17.28 -3.62
CA THR A 259 0.84 17.97 -2.43
C THR A 259 -0.24 17.88 -1.35
N TYR A 260 0.16 17.56 -0.12
CA TYR A 260 -0.72 17.51 1.04
C TYR A 260 -0.34 18.64 2.01
N ASP A 261 -1.23 19.63 2.16
CA ASP A 261 -0.93 20.86 2.90
C ASP A 261 -1.24 20.80 4.41
N THR A 262 -1.98 19.76 4.85
CA THR A 262 -2.32 19.50 6.27
C THR A 262 -1.24 18.70 6.99
N ARG A 263 -1.02 18.93 8.29
CA ARG A 263 -0.03 18.21 9.12
C ARG A 263 -0.69 17.36 10.22
N LEU A 264 0.02 16.37 10.75
CA LEU A 264 -0.47 15.58 11.89
C LEU A 264 -0.74 16.42 13.15
N THR A 265 0.06 17.44 13.43
CA THR A 265 -0.20 18.40 14.55
C THR A 265 -1.52 19.16 14.43
N GLU A 266 -2.14 19.18 13.25
CA GLU A 266 -3.39 19.90 12.98
C GLU A 266 -4.63 19.00 13.15
N ALA A 267 -4.47 17.75 13.57
CA ALA A 267 -5.58 16.79 13.70
C ALA A 267 -6.77 17.32 14.50
N ASP A 268 -6.52 17.93 15.67
CA ASP A 268 -7.56 18.38 16.60
C ASP A 268 -8.37 19.57 16.08
N GLU A 269 -7.76 20.47 15.29
CA GLU A 269 -8.48 21.56 14.62
C GLU A 269 -9.19 21.09 13.35
N LEU A 270 -8.60 20.15 12.61
CA LEU A 270 -9.16 19.64 11.36
C LEU A 270 -10.38 18.73 11.61
N ILE A 271 -10.43 17.98 12.71
CA ILE A 271 -11.60 17.13 13.02
C ILE A 271 -12.85 17.97 13.37
N ALA A 272 -12.67 19.16 13.94
CA ALA A 272 -13.76 20.10 14.23
C ALA A 272 -14.50 20.58 12.97
N LEU A 273 -13.86 20.49 11.79
CA LEU A 273 -14.49 20.81 10.50
C LEU A 273 -15.63 19.86 10.11
N ARG A 274 -15.80 18.73 10.82
CA ARG A 274 -16.97 17.85 10.71
C ARG A 274 -18.30 18.60 10.89
N ASP A 275 -18.32 19.60 11.75
CA ASP A 275 -19.54 20.38 12.04
C ASP A 275 -19.56 21.72 11.26
N HIS A 276 -18.61 21.95 10.35
CA HIS A 276 -18.51 23.16 9.54
C HIS A 276 -19.19 22.98 8.16
N PRO A 277 -20.19 23.82 7.79
CA PRO A 277 -20.96 23.64 6.55
C PRO A 277 -20.10 23.80 5.29
N GLY A 278 -19.01 24.58 5.35
CA GLY A 278 -18.03 24.67 4.26
C GLY A 278 -17.33 23.35 3.94
N CYS A 279 -17.38 22.36 4.83
CA CYS A 279 -16.81 21.02 4.62
C CYS A 279 -17.86 19.91 4.49
N THR A 280 -19.00 19.99 5.18
CA THR A 280 -19.98 18.87 5.22
C THR A 280 -21.30 19.12 4.50
N ALA A 281 -21.62 20.36 4.11
CA ALA A 281 -22.81 20.68 3.30
C ALA A 281 -22.52 20.80 1.80
N GLN A 282 -21.34 20.36 1.34
CA GLN A 282 -20.85 20.55 -0.02
C GLN A 282 -21.24 19.39 -0.95
N PRO A 283 -21.65 19.65 -2.21
CA PRO A 283 -22.07 18.61 -3.14
C PRO A 283 -20.93 17.75 -3.70
N ASP A 284 -19.71 18.30 -3.75
CA ASP A 284 -18.50 17.65 -4.25
C ASP A 284 -17.23 18.37 -3.74
N LEU A 285 -16.07 17.83 -4.11
CA LEU A 285 -14.77 18.35 -3.68
C LEU A 285 -14.49 19.77 -4.21
N ALA A 286 -14.96 20.12 -5.41
CA ALA A 286 -14.70 21.44 -6.01
C ALA A 286 -15.42 22.53 -5.21
N ALA A 287 -16.70 22.32 -4.89
CA ALA A 287 -17.45 23.21 -4.01
C ALA A 287 -16.81 23.32 -2.60
N ALA A 288 -16.27 22.23 -2.05
CA ALA A 288 -15.52 22.28 -0.79
C ALA A 288 -14.19 23.05 -0.88
N THR A 289 -13.50 23.00 -2.03
CA THR A 289 -12.32 23.82 -2.31
C THR A 289 -12.66 25.30 -2.46
N GLU A 290 -13.79 25.64 -3.07
CA GLU A 290 -14.31 27.01 -3.18
C GLU A 290 -14.80 27.57 -1.85
N ALA A 291 -15.37 26.72 -0.98
CA ALA A 291 -15.78 27.06 0.39
C ALA A 291 -14.61 27.09 1.40
N ASP A 292 -13.36 27.06 0.91
CA ASP A 292 -12.11 27.05 1.69
C ASP A 292 -12.03 25.99 2.81
N CYS A 293 -12.65 24.81 2.59
CA CYS A 293 -12.47 23.67 3.48
C CYS A 293 -11.00 23.22 3.49
N ARG A 294 -10.30 23.34 4.63
CA ARG A 294 -8.89 22.92 4.78
C ARG A 294 -8.64 21.43 4.54
N LEU A 295 -9.67 20.59 4.57
CA LEU A 295 -9.58 19.16 4.26
C LEU A 295 -9.70 18.85 2.76
N ALA A 296 -10.20 19.77 1.94
CA ALA A 296 -10.34 19.58 0.50
C ALA A 296 -8.95 19.68 -0.17
N LEU A 297 -8.43 18.55 -0.67
CA LEU A 297 -7.14 18.53 -1.36
C LEU A 297 -7.21 19.32 -2.66
N ARG A 298 -6.20 20.16 -2.87
CA ARG A 298 -6.06 21.06 -4.03
C ARG A 298 -5.00 20.53 -5.00
N GLY A 299 -5.06 20.96 -6.26
CA GLY A 299 -4.04 20.61 -7.26
C GLY A 299 -4.01 19.12 -7.65
N LEU A 300 -5.11 18.38 -7.44
CA LEU A 300 -5.25 17.00 -7.89
C LEU A 300 -5.14 16.91 -9.42
N PRO A 301 -4.61 15.80 -9.98
CA PRO A 301 -4.46 15.64 -11.42
C PRO A 301 -5.82 15.57 -12.12
N ALA A 302 -5.89 15.96 -13.40
CA ALA A 302 -7.11 15.86 -14.22
C ALA A 302 -7.75 14.47 -14.16
N ALA A 303 -6.93 13.42 -14.15
CA ALA A 303 -7.33 12.03 -13.94
C ALA A 303 -8.28 11.81 -12.74
N PHE A 304 -8.10 12.53 -11.64
CA PHE A 304 -8.98 12.45 -10.46
C PHE A 304 -10.38 13.00 -10.73
N HIS A 305 -10.48 14.13 -11.46
CA HIS A 305 -11.73 14.84 -11.74
C HIS A 305 -12.51 14.27 -12.92
N GLU A 306 -11.82 13.70 -13.91
CA GLU A 306 -12.40 13.12 -15.12
C GLU A 306 -12.94 11.68 -14.93
N THR A 307 -12.61 11.06 -13.80
CA THR A 307 -12.89 9.64 -13.53
C THR A 307 -13.83 9.49 -12.34
N GLU A 308 -14.85 8.65 -12.48
CA GLU A 308 -15.59 8.16 -11.33
C GLU A 308 -14.97 6.88 -10.80
N TRP A 309 -14.67 6.88 -9.50
CA TRP A 309 -13.95 5.80 -8.83
C TRP A 309 -14.92 4.77 -8.27
N ASP A 310 -14.73 3.51 -8.61
CA ASP A 310 -15.48 2.39 -8.04
C ASP A 310 -14.93 2.00 -6.68
N LEU A 311 -13.59 1.92 -6.62
CA LEU A 311 -12.83 1.61 -5.42
C LEU A 311 -11.87 2.78 -5.13
N ILE A 312 -11.67 3.07 -3.86
CA ILE A 312 -10.66 4.01 -3.37
C ILE A 312 -9.90 3.37 -2.22
N MET A 313 -8.58 3.30 -2.27
CA MET A 313 -7.71 2.92 -1.16
C MET A 313 -7.02 4.18 -0.63
N VAL A 314 -7.11 4.43 0.67
CA VAL A 314 -6.35 5.48 1.36
C VAL A 314 -5.20 4.83 2.13
N ASP A 315 -4.02 4.80 1.51
CA ASP A 315 -2.77 4.31 2.10
C ASP A 315 -1.62 5.35 2.05
N ALA A 316 -1.96 6.64 1.92
CA ALA A 316 -1.02 7.77 2.00
C ALA A 316 -1.79 9.10 2.30
N PRO A 317 -1.11 10.18 2.74
CA PRO A 317 0.33 10.29 3.01
C PRO A 317 0.79 9.48 4.24
N THR A 318 2.11 9.38 4.41
CA THR A 318 2.69 8.36 5.29
C THR A 318 2.67 8.74 6.79
N GLY A 319 2.65 10.03 7.14
CA GLY A 319 2.42 10.51 8.50
C GLY A 319 3.36 9.96 9.58
N TRP A 320 4.69 10.00 9.36
CA TRP A 320 5.67 9.48 10.34
C TRP A 320 6.12 10.46 11.41
N THR A 321 5.98 11.78 11.20
CA THR A 321 6.37 12.82 12.17
C THR A 321 5.24 13.84 12.35
N PRO A 322 5.15 14.54 13.50
CA PRO A 322 4.05 15.47 13.77
C PRO A 322 3.89 16.56 12.68
N GLU A 323 5.00 17.02 12.12
CA GLU A 323 5.04 18.08 11.10
C GLU A 323 4.78 17.55 9.68
N ALA A 324 4.77 16.22 9.47
CA ALA A 324 4.52 15.60 8.18
C ALA A 324 3.03 15.54 7.85
N PRO A 325 2.67 15.40 6.57
CA PRO A 325 1.27 15.23 6.18
C PRO A 325 0.66 13.92 6.67
N GLY A 326 -0.59 14.00 7.13
CA GLY A 326 -1.41 12.87 7.55
C GLY A 326 -2.61 12.62 6.65
N ARG A 327 -3.30 11.50 6.85
CA ARG A 327 -4.38 11.05 5.95
C ARG A 327 -5.68 11.85 6.04
N MET A 328 -5.78 12.88 6.89
CA MET A 328 -6.98 13.72 7.06
C MET A 328 -7.58 14.18 5.72
N GLY A 329 -6.78 14.86 4.89
CA GLY A 329 -7.22 15.38 3.59
C GLY A 329 -7.51 14.28 2.58
N ALA A 330 -6.75 13.18 2.59
CA ALA A 330 -6.96 12.04 1.69
C ALA A 330 -8.28 11.30 2.02
N ILE A 331 -8.56 11.05 3.31
CA ILE A 331 -9.81 10.45 3.80
C ILE A 331 -11.00 11.34 3.44
N TYR A 332 -10.92 12.64 3.70
CA TYR A 332 -11.98 13.59 3.34
C TYR A 332 -12.23 13.60 1.82
N THR A 333 -11.15 13.68 1.03
CA THR A 333 -11.20 13.71 -0.43
C THR A 333 -11.81 12.43 -1.02
N ALA A 334 -11.45 11.26 -0.49
CA ALA A 334 -12.08 9.98 -0.84
C ALA A 334 -13.58 9.99 -0.53
N GLY A 335 -13.97 10.50 0.64
CA GLY A 335 -15.37 10.64 1.04
C GLY A 335 -16.17 11.62 0.16
N MET A 336 -15.57 12.70 -0.32
CA MET A 336 -16.22 13.63 -1.24
C MET A 336 -16.37 13.04 -2.64
N ALA A 337 -15.34 12.36 -3.16
CA ALA A 337 -15.41 11.67 -4.45
C ALA A 337 -16.49 10.57 -4.45
N ALA A 338 -16.52 9.74 -3.40
CA ALA A 338 -17.48 8.65 -3.25
C ALA A 338 -18.95 9.13 -3.21
N ARG A 339 -19.24 10.21 -2.47
CA ARG A 339 -20.58 10.80 -2.37
C ARG A 339 -21.02 11.53 -3.65
N ALA A 340 -20.08 12.13 -4.37
CA ALA A 340 -20.34 12.93 -5.58
C ALA A 340 -20.52 12.09 -6.87
N ARG A 341 -20.30 10.77 -6.81
CA ARG A 341 -20.53 9.83 -7.92
C ARG A 341 -21.95 9.97 -8.49
N ARG A 342 -22.12 9.77 -9.79
CA ARG A 342 -23.42 9.82 -10.47
C ARG A 342 -24.44 8.83 -9.86
N PRO A 343 -25.72 9.22 -9.74
CA PRO A 343 -26.83 8.33 -9.42
C PRO A 343 -26.87 7.10 -10.32
N GLY A 344 -27.11 5.91 -9.74
CA GLY A 344 -27.29 4.67 -10.49
C GLY A 344 -26.01 3.92 -10.88
N ASP A 345 -24.83 4.55 -10.83
CA ASP A 345 -23.53 3.89 -11.07
C ASP A 345 -23.07 3.03 -9.85
N GLY A 346 -23.88 3.02 -8.78
CA GLY A 346 -23.68 2.20 -7.58
C GLY A 346 -22.87 2.89 -6.48
N ALA A 347 -22.67 2.17 -5.37
CA ALA A 347 -21.85 2.65 -4.26
C ALA A 347 -20.35 2.62 -4.60
N THR A 348 -19.58 3.42 -3.88
CA THR A 348 -18.11 3.44 -3.92
C THR A 348 -17.56 2.67 -2.73
N ASP A 349 -16.66 1.74 -2.99
CA ASP A 349 -15.95 0.94 -1.99
C ASP A 349 -14.69 1.70 -1.54
N VAL A 350 -14.66 2.21 -0.30
CA VAL A 350 -13.53 2.98 0.23
C VAL A 350 -12.81 2.18 1.32
N PHE A 351 -11.50 1.99 1.17
CA PHE A 351 -10.63 1.36 2.14
C PHE A 351 -9.73 2.38 2.82
N VAL A 352 -9.53 2.26 4.12
CA VAL A 352 -8.56 3.07 4.88
C VAL A 352 -7.66 2.12 5.66
N HIS A 353 -6.35 2.26 5.46
CA HIS A 353 -5.33 1.49 6.17
C HIS A 353 -4.74 2.30 7.34
N ASP A 354 -4.00 1.62 8.24
CA ASP A 354 -3.46 2.14 9.50
C ASP A 354 -4.51 2.72 10.49
N VAL A 355 -5.73 2.15 10.51
CA VAL A 355 -6.82 2.61 11.42
C VAL A 355 -6.61 2.26 12.90
N ASP A 356 -5.45 1.70 13.27
CA ASP A 356 -4.95 1.59 14.64
C ASP A 356 -4.31 2.90 15.14
N ARG A 357 -3.97 3.82 14.22
CA ARG A 357 -3.54 5.19 14.54
C ARG A 357 -4.75 6.08 14.81
N THR A 358 -4.62 7.04 15.74
CA THR A 358 -5.71 7.92 16.19
C THR A 358 -6.32 8.77 15.08
N VAL A 359 -5.50 9.27 14.15
CA VAL A 359 -5.95 10.12 13.05
C VAL A 359 -6.81 9.32 12.08
N GLU A 360 -6.29 8.20 11.60
CA GLU A 360 -6.97 7.33 10.66
C GLU A 360 -8.24 6.71 11.28
N ASP A 361 -8.22 6.36 12.57
CA ASP A 361 -9.41 5.92 13.31
C ASP A 361 -10.51 6.99 13.32
N THR A 362 -10.16 8.21 13.75
CA THR A 362 -11.11 9.30 14.00
C THR A 362 -11.64 9.87 12.69
N PHE A 363 -10.76 10.18 11.74
CA PHE A 363 -11.13 10.81 10.48
C PHE A 363 -11.89 9.86 9.55
N SER A 364 -11.58 8.56 9.54
CA SER A 364 -12.33 7.60 8.72
C SER A 364 -13.80 7.54 9.14
N LYS A 365 -14.08 7.35 10.44
CA LYS A 365 -15.44 7.35 10.97
C LYS A 365 -16.16 8.68 10.80
N ALA A 366 -15.46 9.80 10.97
CA ALA A 366 -16.04 11.13 10.85
C ALA A 366 -16.39 11.51 9.39
N PHE A 367 -15.48 11.25 8.44
CA PHE A 367 -15.58 11.76 7.07
C PHE A 367 -15.97 10.72 6.02
N LEU A 368 -15.81 9.42 6.29
CA LEU A 368 -16.42 8.34 5.50
C LEU A 368 -17.75 7.83 6.10
N CYS A 369 -18.10 8.30 7.30
CA CYS A 369 -19.29 7.94 8.09
C CYS A 369 -19.26 6.50 8.65
N ASP A 370 -19.36 6.39 9.98
CA ASP A 370 -19.45 5.11 10.71
C ASP A 370 -20.65 4.24 10.28
N ALA A 371 -21.76 4.86 9.85
CA ALA A 371 -22.93 4.16 9.29
C ALA A 371 -22.64 3.42 7.96
N TYR A 372 -21.54 3.76 7.27
CA TYR A 372 -21.11 3.09 6.04
C TYR A 372 -19.97 2.10 6.26
N LEU A 373 -19.47 1.94 7.49
CA LEU A 373 -18.42 0.97 7.84
C LEU A 373 -18.99 -0.46 7.78
N THR A 374 -18.47 -1.28 6.86
CA THR A 374 -18.92 -2.66 6.64
C THR A 374 -18.04 -3.70 7.31
N GLU A 375 -16.72 -3.48 7.34
CA GLU A 375 -15.75 -4.43 7.87
C GLU A 375 -14.50 -3.72 8.39
N GLN A 376 -13.87 -4.28 9.44
CA GLN A 376 -12.50 -3.96 9.84
C GLN A 376 -11.72 -5.26 10.08
N VAL A 377 -10.56 -5.40 9.45
CA VAL A 377 -9.63 -6.53 9.65
C VAL A 377 -8.24 -5.99 9.93
N GLY A 378 -7.68 -6.29 11.09
CA GLY A 378 -6.40 -5.69 11.51
C GLY A 378 -6.50 -4.16 11.46
N ARG A 379 -5.63 -3.56 10.65
CA ARG A 379 -5.50 -2.11 10.47
C ARG A 379 -6.23 -1.57 9.23
N ILE A 380 -6.98 -2.39 8.49
CA ILE A 380 -7.79 -1.93 7.36
C ILE A 380 -9.29 -1.86 7.69
N ARG A 381 -9.95 -0.78 7.27
CA ARG A 381 -11.40 -0.63 7.22
C ARG A 381 -11.90 -0.64 5.79
N HIS A 382 -13.12 -1.15 5.61
CA HIS A 382 -13.91 -1.05 4.38
C HIS A 382 -15.19 -0.27 4.67
N PHE A 383 -15.48 0.72 3.83
CA PHE A 383 -16.71 1.50 3.83
C PHE A 383 -17.41 1.34 2.48
N VAL A 384 -18.74 1.26 2.48
CA VAL A 384 -19.55 1.22 1.25
C VAL A 384 -20.41 2.47 1.20
N ILE A 385 -19.97 3.47 0.44
CA ILE A 385 -20.55 4.82 0.46
C ILE A 385 -21.47 5.00 -0.77
N PRO A 386 -22.78 5.22 -0.59
CA PRO A 386 -23.71 5.49 -1.68
C PRO A 386 -23.51 6.90 -2.27
N SER A 387 -23.99 7.13 -3.49
CA SER A 387 -24.10 8.48 -4.04
C SER A 387 -25.09 9.31 -3.21
N HIS A 388 -24.67 10.50 -2.76
CA HIS A 388 -25.54 11.46 -2.09
C HIS A 388 -26.34 12.29 -3.11
N ARG A 389 -25.99 12.20 -4.41
CA ARG A 389 -26.74 12.84 -5.52
C ARG A 389 -28.07 12.13 -5.82
N GLU A 390 -28.26 10.88 -5.39
CA GLU A 390 -29.53 10.15 -5.56
C GLU A 390 -30.68 10.77 -4.76
N LYS A 391 -30.38 11.35 -3.60
CA LYS A 391 -31.36 11.92 -2.66
C LYS A 391 -30.84 13.27 -2.15
N PRO A 392 -31.23 14.39 -2.79
CA PRO A 392 -30.88 15.72 -2.33
C PRO A 392 -31.23 15.94 -0.85
N GLY A 393 -30.30 16.53 -0.10
CA GLY A 393 -30.45 16.68 1.35
C GLY A 393 -30.09 15.45 2.18
N THR A 394 -29.49 14.40 1.58
CA THR A 394 -28.85 13.32 2.35
C THR A 394 -27.81 13.94 3.31
N PRO A 395 -27.88 13.66 4.62
CA PRO A 395 -26.90 14.19 5.56
C PRO A 395 -25.52 13.55 5.33
N PHE A 396 -24.47 14.32 5.57
CA PHE A 396 -23.08 13.92 5.35
C PHE A 396 -22.73 12.56 5.98
N CYS A 397 -23.31 12.27 7.15
CA CYS A 397 -23.34 10.95 7.75
C CYS A 397 -24.78 10.67 8.24
N PRO A 398 -25.52 9.71 7.64
CA PRO A 398 -26.85 9.33 8.11
C PRO A 398 -26.83 8.73 9.51
N LEU A 399 -27.99 8.82 10.18
CA LEU A 399 -28.25 8.01 11.37
C LEU A 399 -28.61 6.57 10.91
N ASN A 400 -28.06 5.59 11.61
CA ASN A 400 -28.40 4.15 11.46
C ASN A 400 -29.86 3.86 11.86
#